data_AF-A0A818MDS6-F1
#
_entry.id   AF-A0A818MDS6-F1
#
_cell.length_a   1.000
_cell.length_b   1.000
_cell.length_c   1.000
_cell.angle_alpha   90.00
_cell.angle_beta   90.00
_cell.angle_gamma   90.00
#
_symmetry.space_group_name_H-M   'P 1'
#
loop_
_entity.id
_entity.type
_entity.pdbx_description
1 polymer ?
#
loop_
_entity_poly.entity_id
_entity_poly.type
_entity_poly.pdbx_seq_one_letter_code
_entity_poly.pdbx_strand_id
1 'polypeptide(L)'
;MSRTTFLNVDDTKAGMADLDKEKINKLIQEASKNSKFFKQQQRREEENRRRIEVKLSKIKSFSNFQIEQAEKSADRYLNQLDKTRDLSRIFCHIDMDAFYASVEMRDNPTLQHVPMAVGGEGMLSTSNYLARQFGVRAAMPGFIARHLCPNLVIVPCDFEKYRTDSSKIMKIISEYDENYGSCGLDEAFADLTNHLQIRKTLSEEQRTFPKEENSIQTIIFGITAEETVQEIRHRIYLTTRLTASAGIACNMRLAKLCSDINKPNGQYQLESNVNIILNFIRNLPIRKIKGIGKVVFLS
;
A
#
# COMPACT_ATOMS: atom_id res chain seq x y z
N MET A 1 21.80 9.49 -15.21
CA MET A 1 20.85 8.84 -14.28
C MET A 1 20.90 9.57 -12.95
N SER A 2 19.82 10.28 -12.60
CA SER A 2 19.70 10.96 -11.30
C SER A 2 19.85 9.95 -10.17
N ARG A 3 20.80 10.19 -9.25
CA ARG A 3 21.19 9.23 -8.21
C ARG A 3 20.15 9.25 -7.09
N THR A 4 19.39 8.17 -6.96
CA THR A 4 18.42 7.98 -5.87
C THR A 4 19.14 7.84 -4.53
N THR A 5 19.01 8.86 -3.67
CA THR A 5 19.54 8.85 -2.29
C THR A 5 18.51 8.31 -1.30
N PHE A 6 18.90 7.93 -0.08
CA PHE A 6 17.96 7.53 0.98
C PHE A 6 16.98 8.66 1.35
N LEU A 7 17.42 9.90 1.18
CA LEU A 7 16.64 11.10 1.47
C LEU A 7 15.70 11.48 0.33
N ASN A 8 15.93 10.98 -0.88
CA ASN A 8 15.06 11.28 -2.01
C ASN A 8 13.64 10.79 -1.75
N VAL A 9 12.70 11.60 -2.24
CA VAL A 9 11.26 11.33 -2.22
C VAL A 9 10.98 10.06 -2.99
N ASP A 10 10.19 9.20 -2.36
CA ASP A 10 9.56 8.04 -2.97
C ASP A 10 8.13 8.45 -3.31
N ASP A 11 7.87 8.72 -4.58
CA ASP A 11 6.57 9.14 -5.13
C ASP A 11 5.68 7.95 -5.50
N THR A 12 6.12 6.72 -5.22
CA THR A 12 5.34 5.52 -5.55
C THR A 12 4.08 5.36 -4.69
N LYS A 13 3.89 6.22 -3.68
CA LYS A 13 2.70 6.25 -2.82
C LYS A 13 1.51 6.92 -3.50
N ALA A 14 0.31 6.40 -3.24
CA ALA A 14 -0.93 6.98 -3.75
C ALA A 14 -1.08 8.47 -3.34
N GLY A 15 -1.49 9.31 -4.30
CA GLY A 15 -1.64 10.75 -4.11
C GLY A 15 -0.35 11.58 -4.23
N MET A 16 0.74 10.98 -4.71
CA MET A 16 2.04 11.64 -4.92
C MET A 16 2.51 11.60 -6.38
N ALA A 17 1.61 11.36 -7.33
CA ALA A 17 1.93 11.43 -8.75
C ALA A 17 2.31 12.86 -9.16
N ASP A 18 3.18 12.98 -10.16
CA ASP A 18 3.54 14.25 -10.84
C ASP A 18 4.21 15.32 -9.96
N LEU A 19 4.79 14.93 -8.83
CA LEU A 19 5.56 15.83 -7.98
C LEU A 19 6.89 16.25 -8.63
N ASP A 20 7.26 17.52 -8.48
CA ASP A 20 8.62 18.01 -8.77
C ASP A 20 9.61 17.47 -7.74
N LYS A 21 10.13 16.27 -8.02
CA LYS A 21 11.06 15.56 -7.14
C LYS A 21 12.35 16.34 -6.94
N GLU A 22 12.83 17.06 -7.94
CA GLU A 22 14.10 17.77 -7.84
C GLU A 22 13.98 18.91 -6.83
N LYS A 23 12.92 19.70 -6.94
CA LYS A 23 12.62 20.77 -5.99
C LYS A 23 12.42 20.24 -4.57
N ILE A 24 11.61 19.20 -4.41
CA ILE A 24 11.33 18.63 -3.07
C ILE A 24 12.62 18.04 -2.46
N ASN A 25 13.41 17.31 -3.23
CA ASN A 25 14.67 16.73 -2.76
C ASN A 25 15.67 17.81 -2.36
N LYS A 26 15.74 18.93 -3.10
CA LYS A 26 16.58 20.07 -2.76
C LYS A 26 16.19 20.68 -1.42
N LEU A 27 14.89 20.91 -1.19
CA LEU A 27 14.38 21.43 0.08
C LEU A 27 14.67 20.48 1.25
N ILE A 28 14.47 19.16 1.06
CA ILE A 28 14.79 18.15 2.09
C ILE A 28 16.28 18.16 2.42
N GLN A 29 17.14 18.25 1.41
CA GLN A 29 18.59 18.31 1.60
C GLN A 29 19.01 19.58 2.35
N GLU A 30 18.46 20.73 1.98
CA GLU A 30 18.72 22.01 2.65
C GLU A 30 18.30 21.96 4.12
N ALA A 31 17.08 21.49 4.41
CA ALA A 31 16.56 21.36 5.77
C ALA A 31 17.30 20.31 6.62
N SER A 32 17.91 19.31 6.00
CA SER A 32 18.61 18.22 6.70
C SER A 32 20.13 18.41 6.79
N LYS A 33 20.68 19.40 6.06
CA LYS A 33 22.12 19.59 5.89
C LYS A 33 22.82 19.69 7.25
N ASN A 34 23.97 19.05 7.36
CA ASN A 34 24.82 19.01 8.57
C ASN A 34 24.27 18.25 9.79
N SER A 35 23.03 17.75 9.76
CA SER A 35 22.49 16.94 10.86
C SER A 35 23.26 15.62 11.05
N LYS A 36 23.28 15.09 12.28
CA LYS A 36 23.85 13.76 12.57
C LYS A 36 23.18 12.68 11.71
N PHE A 37 21.86 12.78 11.51
CA PHE A 37 21.09 11.88 10.66
C PHE A 37 21.55 11.94 9.20
N PHE A 38 21.71 13.14 8.63
CA PHE A 38 22.18 13.31 7.26
C PHE A 38 23.56 12.70 7.04
N LYS A 39 24.51 12.96 7.95
CA LYS A 39 25.84 12.33 7.90
C LYS A 39 25.78 10.80 8.01
N GLN A 40 24.87 10.26 8.82
CA GLN A 40 24.66 8.82 8.92
C GLN A 40 24.09 8.23 7.63
N GLN A 41 23.14 8.91 6.98
CA GLN A 41 22.60 8.48 5.69
C GLN A 41 23.69 8.45 4.61
N GLN A 42 24.53 9.49 4.53
CA GLN A 42 25.68 9.50 3.60
C GLN A 42 26.63 8.31 3.80
N ARG A 43 26.96 7.97 5.05
CA ARG A 43 27.78 6.79 5.36
C ARG A 43 27.13 5.49 4.88
N ARG A 44 25.82 5.33 5.10
CA ARG A 44 25.05 4.15 4.64
C ARG A 44 25.00 4.07 3.11
N GLU A 45 24.89 5.20 2.42
CA GLU A 45 24.95 5.25 0.95
C GLU A 45 26.31 4.81 0.43
N GLU A 46 27.38 5.28 1.07
CA GLU A 46 28.73 4.89 0.70
C GLU A 46 28.97 3.40 0.94
N GLU A 47 28.51 2.85 2.07
CA GLU A 47 28.59 1.42 2.34
C GLU A 47 27.83 0.59 1.31
N ASN A 48 26.60 0.99 0.97
CA ASN A 48 25.82 0.29 -0.05
C ASN A 48 26.48 0.36 -1.43
N ARG A 49 27.07 1.50 -1.79
CA ARG A 49 27.85 1.64 -3.02
C ARG A 49 29.03 0.66 -3.06
N ARG A 50 29.79 0.53 -1.97
CA ARG A 50 30.87 -0.46 -1.89
C ARG A 50 30.34 -1.89 -2.05
N ARG A 51 29.19 -2.22 -1.44
CA ARG A 51 28.54 -3.53 -1.63
C ARG A 51 28.14 -3.78 -3.08
N ILE A 52 27.61 -2.77 -3.78
CA ILE A 52 27.28 -2.85 -5.21
C ILE A 52 28.53 -3.09 -6.04
N GLU A 53 29.61 -2.35 -5.80
CA GLU A 53 30.88 -2.51 -6.52
C GLU A 53 31.46 -3.93 -6.36
N VAL A 54 31.39 -4.49 -5.14
CA VAL A 54 31.78 -5.88 -4.87
C VAL A 54 30.89 -6.86 -5.64
N LYS A 55 29.57 -6.67 -5.64
CA LYS A 55 28.64 -7.52 -6.41
C LYS A 55 28.89 -7.43 -7.92
N LEU A 56 29.10 -6.23 -8.46
CA LEU A 56 29.39 -6.01 -9.88
C LEU A 56 30.72 -6.65 -10.29
N SER A 57 31.74 -6.56 -9.43
CA SER A 57 33.01 -7.26 -9.64
C SER A 57 32.84 -8.77 -9.63
N LYS A 58 32.02 -9.29 -8.70
CA LYS A 58 31.67 -10.71 -8.65
C LYS A 58 30.91 -11.18 -9.89
N ILE A 59 29.96 -10.38 -10.39
CA ILE A 59 29.21 -10.68 -11.63
C ILE A 59 30.18 -10.82 -12.81
N LYS A 60 31.16 -9.92 -12.93
CA LYS A 60 32.18 -9.97 -13.98
C LYS A 60 33.13 -11.17 -13.88
N SER A 61 33.24 -11.79 -12.71
CA SER A 61 34.14 -12.92 -12.48
C SER A 61 33.57 -14.27 -12.91
N PHE A 62 32.25 -14.36 -13.19
CA PHE A 62 31.63 -15.61 -13.60
C PHE A 62 31.96 -15.95 -15.05
N SER A 63 32.27 -17.22 -15.31
CA SER A 63 32.45 -17.72 -16.68
C SER A 63 31.11 -17.97 -17.37
N ASN A 64 31.10 -17.95 -18.70
CA ASN A 64 29.90 -18.28 -19.48
C ASN A 64 29.33 -19.65 -19.13
N PHE A 65 30.20 -20.64 -18.86
CA PHE A 65 29.79 -21.98 -18.42
C PHE A 65 29.05 -21.94 -17.07
N GLN A 66 29.53 -21.16 -16.10
CA GLN A 66 28.86 -21.01 -14.80
C GLN A 66 27.49 -20.36 -14.95
N ILE A 67 27.38 -19.34 -15.81
CA ILE A 67 26.11 -18.65 -16.10
C ILE A 67 25.11 -19.64 -16.73
N GLU A 68 25.53 -20.38 -17.76
CA GLU A 68 24.66 -21.35 -18.43
C GLU A 68 24.16 -22.46 -17.48
N GLN A 69 25.03 -22.96 -16.59
CA GLN A 69 24.63 -23.93 -15.56
C GLN A 69 23.63 -23.33 -14.56
N ALA A 70 23.83 -22.07 -14.16
CA ALA A 70 22.92 -21.37 -13.26
C ALA A 70 21.55 -21.13 -13.92
N GLU A 71 21.52 -20.73 -15.19
CA GLU A 71 20.27 -20.58 -15.98
C GLU A 71 19.50 -21.89 -16.05
N LYS A 72 20.16 -23.00 -16.41
CA LYS A 72 19.54 -24.34 -16.41
C LYS A 72 19.01 -24.75 -15.03
N SER A 73 19.67 -24.33 -13.95
CA SER A 73 19.19 -24.57 -12.59
C SER A 73 17.97 -23.71 -12.26
N ALA A 74 17.98 -22.44 -12.65
CA ALA A 74 16.87 -21.52 -12.47
C ALA A 74 15.64 -21.99 -13.24
N ASP A 75 15.79 -22.37 -14.51
CA ASP A 75 14.69 -22.88 -15.35
C ASP A 75 14.07 -24.15 -14.76
N ARG A 76 14.88 -25.06 -14.21
CA ARG A 76 14.36 -26.24 -13.51
C ARG A 76 13.51 -25.85 -12.30
N TYR A 77 13.95 -24.86 -11.53
CA TYR A 77 13.21 -24.37 -10.37
C TYR A 77 11.92 -23.64 -10.78
N LEU A 78 11.97 -22.79 -11.81
CA LEU A 78 10.78 -22.12 -12.37
C LEU A 78 9.74 -23.13 -12.86
N ASN A 79 10.17 -24.16 -13.58
CA ASN A 79 9.29 -25.24 -14.02
C ASN A 79 8.64 -26.01 -12.86
N GLN A 80 9.32 -26.13 -11.71
CA GLN A 80 8.72 -26.72 -10.51
C GLN A 80 7.66 -25.80 -9.90
N LEU A 81 7.93 -24.49 -9.82
CA LEU A 81 6.97 -23.51 -9.32
C LEU A 81 5.75 -23.38 -10.23
N ASP A 82 5.93 -23.45 -11.54
CA ASP A 82 4.81 -23.37 -12.49
C ASP A 82 3.85 -24.55 -12.35
N LYS A 83 4.37 -25.74 -12.04
CA LYS A 83 3.54 -26.94 -11.78
C LYS A 83 2.71 -26.85 -10.50
N THR A 84 3.16 -26.07 -9.52
CA THR A 84 2.47 -25.90 -8.23
C THR A 84 1.66 -24.61 -8.15
N ARG A 85 1.56 -23.86 -9.26
CA ARG A 85 0.80 -22.61 -9.31
C ARG A 85 -0.68 -22.88 -9.10
N ASP A 86 -1.23 -22.29 -8.04
CA ASP A 86 -2.66 -22.30 -7.74
C ASP A 86 -3.31 -20.97 -8.12
N LEU A 87 -4.35 -21.03 -8.95
CA LEU A 87 -5.16 -19.89 -9.38
C LEU A 87 -6.63 -19.99 -8.91
N SER A 88 -6.96 -21.05 -8.15
CA SER A 88 -8.34 -21.34 -7.71
C SER A 88 -8.78 -20.48 -6.53
N ARG A 89 -7.83 -19.94 -5.76
CA ARG A 89 -8.09 -19.07 -4.61
C ARG A 89 -8.47 -17.66 -5.04
N ILE A 90 -9.24 -16.97 -4.20
CA ILE A 90 -9.59 -15.55 -4.38
C ILE A 90 -9.26 -14.84 -3.08
N PHE A 91 -8.14 -14.12 -3.07
CA PHE A 91 -7.72 -13.29 -1.95
C PHE A 91 -8.15 -11.84 -2.17
N CYS A 92 -8.53 -11.20 -1.08
CA CYS A 92 -8.74 -9.77 -0.98
C CYS A 92 -7.69 -9.16 -0.05
N HIS A 93 -7.10 -8.03 -0.45
CA HIS A 93 -6.36 -7.15 0.43
C HIS A 93 -7.14 -5.86 0.60
N ILE A 94 -7.40 -5.45 1.84
CA ILE A 94 -8.15 -4.25 2.20
C ILE A 94 -7.20 -3.30 2.92
N ASP A 95 -7.18 -2.03 2.52
CA ASP A 95 -6.24 -1.01 2.97
C ASP A 95 -6.97 0.33 3.13
N MET A 96 -7.13 0.81 4.35
CA MET A 96 -7.84 2.06 4.64
C MET A 96 -7.14 3.28 4.02
N ASP A 97 -7.90 4.21 3.47
CA ASP A 97 -7.33 5.36 2.79
C ASP A 97 -6.86 6.43 3.77
N ALA A 98 -5.55 6.66 3.83
CA ALA A 98 -4.92 7.65 4.71
C ALA A 98 -5.41 7.55 6.18
N PHE A 99 -5.53 6.32 6.69
CA PHE A 99 -6.34 5.95 7.88
C PHE A 99 -6.38 7.00 9.00
N TYR A 100 -5.25 7.27 9.67
CA TYR A 100 -5.26 8.20 10.81
C TYR A 100 -5.68 9.62 10.41
N ALA A 101 -5.23 10.12 9.26
CA ALA A 101 -5.65 11.44 8.79
C ALA A 101 -7.15 11.46 8.46
N SER A 102 -7.70 10.38 7.91
CA SER A 102 -9.13 10.25 7.63
C SER A 102 -9.98 10.19 8.90
N VAL A 103 -9.48 9.57 9.98
CA VAL A 103 -10.11 9.62 11.31
C VAL A 103 -10.17 11.05 11.84
N GLU A 104 -9.03 11.77 11.82
CA GLU A 104 -9.01 13.16 12.30
C GLU A 104 -9.90 14.08 11.44
N MET A 105 -9.93 13.89 10.11
CA MET A 105 -10.79 14.65 9.20
C MET A 105 -12.29 14.35 9.36
N ARG A 106 -12.65 13.15 9.83
CA ARG A 106 -14.03 12.81 10.19
C ARG A 106 -14.44 13.54 11.48
N ASP A 107 -13.59 13.48 12.50
CA ASP A 107 -13.88 14.01 13.83
C ASP A 107 -13.79 15.55 13.86
N ASN A 108 -12.96 16.14 12.99
CA ASN A 108 -12.88 17.58 12.75
C ASN A 108 -12.94 17.89 11.24
N PRO A 109 -14.15 18.15 10.69
CA PRO A 109 -14.36 18.40 9.27
C PRO A 109 -13.56 19.58 8.69
N THR A 110 -13.13 20.55 9.51
CA THR A 110 -12.30 21.68 9.02
C THR A 110 -10.97 21.21 8.44
N LEU A 111 -10.46 20.05 8.87
CA LEU A 111 -9.21 19.46 8.39
C LEU A 111 -9.29 18.92 6.96
N GLN A 112 -10.50 18.71 6.41
CA GLN A 112 -10.71 18.23 5.05
C GLN A 112 -10.26 19.24 3.98
N HIS A 113 -10.22 20.52 4.33
CA HIS A 113 -9.94 21.62 3.41
C HIS A 113 -8.52 22.16 3.51
N VAL A 114 -7.67 21.56 4.34
CA VAL A 114 -6.29 22.00 4.56
C VAL A 114 -5.30 20.84 4.41
N PRO A 115 -4.06 21.10 3.99
CA PRO A 115 -3.01 20.08 4.06
C PRO A 115 -2.75 19.73 5.53
N MET A 116 -2.92 18.47 5.89
CA MET A 116 -2.73 18.00 7.26
C MET A 116 -1.96 16.68 7.34
N ALA A 117 -1.27 16.48 8.46
CA ALA A 117 -0.57 15.25 8.79
C ALA A 117 -0.80 14.84 10.25
N VAL A 118 -0.74 13.53 10.52
CA VAL A 118 -0.83 12.98 11.88
C VAL A 118 0.57 12.60 12.36
N GLY A 119 0.93 12.98 13.57
CA GLY A 119 2.22 12.70 14.19
C GLY A 119 2.71 13.87 15.02
N GLY A 120 4.00 14.21 14.89
CA GLY A 120 4.58 15.37 15.54
C GLY A 120 5.78 15.91 14.77
N GLU A 121 6.40 16.97 15.32
CA GLU A 121 7.56 17.62 14.71
C GLU A 121 8.72 16.64 14.46
N GLY A 122 8.89 15.64 15.33
CA GLY A 122 9.93 14.61 15.17
C GLY A 122 9.65 13.61 14.05
N MET A 123 8.39 13.21 13.85
CA MET A 123 8.01 12.20 12.86
C MET A 123 6.51 12.24 12.55
N LEU A 124 6.16 12.14 11.27
CA LEU A 124 4.80 11.97 10.79
C LEU A 124 4.46 10.49 10.58
N SER A 125 3.30 10.09 11.07
CA SER A 125 2.72 8.75 10.87
C SER A 125 2.01 8.65 9.52
N THR A 126 1.25 9.67 9.12
CA THR A 126 0.60 9.74 7.80
C THR A 126 0.23 11.18 7.44
N SER A 127 -0.27 11.38 6.23
CA SER A 127 -0.75 12.65 5.71
C SER A 127 -1.99 12.45 4.85
N ASN A 128 -2.88 13.47 4.83
CA ASN A 128 -4.01 13.49 3.91
C ASN A 128 -3.54 13.71 2.46
N TYR A 129 -4.42 13.45 1.50
CA TYR A 129 -4.08 13.54 0.08
C TYR A 129 -3.70 14.97 -0.35
N LEU A 130 -4.26 16.01 0.28
CA LEU A 130 -3.87 17.40 0.04
C LEU A 130 -2.40 17.66 0.41
N ALA A 131 -1.95 17.22 1.58
CA ALA A 131 -0.55 17.37 1.98
C ALA A 131 0.42 16.54 1.12
N ARG A 132 -0.02 15.40 0.58
CA ARG A 132 0.79 14.55 -0.32
C ARG A 132 1.17 15.26 -1.62
N GLN A 133 0.34 16.20 -2.11
CA GLN A 133 0.65 17.04 -3.27
C GLN A 133 1.85 17.98 -3.05
N PHE A 134 2.28 18.18 -1.80
CA PHE A 134 3.49 18.93 -1.45
C PHE A 134 4.71 18.02 -1.18
N GLY A 135 4.56 16.70 -1.32
CA GLY A 135 5.60 15.74 -0.95
C GLY A 135 5.56 15.28 0.51
N VAL A 136 4.62 15.79 1.33
CA VAL A 136 4.47 15.40 2.74
C VAL A 136 3.95 13.97 2.84
N ARG A 137 4.67 13.10 3.55
CA ARG A 137 4.38 11.67 3.61
C ARG A 137 4.74 11.06 4.97
N ALA A 138 4.20 9.87 5.23
CA ALA A 138 4.59 9.05 6.38
C ALA A 138 6.12 8.81 6.44
N ALA A 139 6.65 8.72 7.65
CA ALA A 139 8.09 8.59 7.96
C ALA A 139 8.94 9.82 7.55
N MET A 140 8.32 10.98 7.36
CA MET A 140 8.99 12.28 7.23
C MET A 140 8.96 13.01 8.58
N PRO A 141 10.05 13.66 9.03
CA PRO A 141 9.99 14.55 10.17
C PRO A 141 9.03 15.73 9.95
N GLY A 142 8.20 16.06 10.94
CA GLY A 142 7.22 17.13 10.85
C GLY A 142 7.85 18.50 10.55
N PHE A 143 9.02 18.79 11.11
CA PHE A 143 9.71 20.05 10.83
C PHE A 143 10.11 20.16 9.36
N ILE A 144 10.53 19.06 8.71
CA ILE A 144 10.84 19.05 7.26
C ILE A 144 9.54 19.22 6.46
N ALA A 145 8.46 18.55 6.87
CA ALA A 145 7.17 18.66 6.21
C ALA A 145 6.64 20.10 6.20
N ARG A 146 6.86 20.88 7.26
CA ARG A 146 6.53 22.32 7.28
C ARG A 146 7.37 23.16 6.31
N HIS A 147 8.61 22.78 6.04
CA HIS A 147 9.40 23.45 5.00
C HIS A 147 8.85 23.18 3.60
N LEU A 148 8.27 21.98 3.37
CA LEU A 148 7.60 21.64 2.11
C LEU A 148 6.22 22.28 1.99
N CYS A 149 5.51 22.41 3.11
CA CYS A 149 4.16 22.95 3.18
C CYS A 149 4.04 23.84 4.44
N PRO A 150 4.30 25.17 4.33
CA PRO A 150 4.30 26.07 5.48
C PRO A 150 2.98 26.12 6.25
N ASN A 151 1.86 25.94 5.55
CA ASN A 151 0.51 25.92 6.10
C ASN A 151 0.07 24.53 6.62
N LEU A 152 0.99 23.57 6.75
CA LEU A 152 0.68 22.22 7.21
C LEU A 152 0.15 22.23 8.64
N VAL A 153 -1.01 21.59 8.83
CA VAL A 153 -1.56 21.29 10.15
C VAL A 153 -1.05 19.93 10.60
N ILE A 154 -0.37 19.88 11.74
CA ILE A 154 0.08 18.61 12.33
C ILE A 154 -0.79 18.30 13.54
N VAL A 155 -1.50 17.18 13.50
CA VAL A 155 -2.37 16.69 14.56
C VAL A 155 -1.66 15.56 15.32
N PRO A 156 -1.64 15.57 16.67
CA PRO A 156 -1.08 14.46 17.46
C PRO A 156 -1.79 13.14 17.19
N CYS A 157 -1.09 12.01 17.35
CA CYS A 157 -1.70 10.69 17.24
C CYS A 157 -2.67 10.42 18.39
N ASP A 158 -3.84 9.86 18.08
CA ASP A 158 -4.82 9.31 19.03
C ASP A 158 -5.06 7.81 18.77
N PHE A 159 -4.20 6.98 19.35
CA PHE A 159 -4.22 5.54 19.09
C PHE A 159 -5.46 4.82 19.62
N GLU A 160 -6.15 5.37 20.63
CA GLU A 160 -7.37 4.76 21.15
C GLU A 160 -8.51 4.89 20.13
N LYS A 161 -8.66 6.05 19.50
CA LYS A 161 -9.60 6.23 18.37
C LYS A 161 -9.27 5.29 17.22
N TYR A 162 -7.99 5.21 16.83
CA TYR A 162 -7.58 4.39 15.70
C TYR A 162 -7.81 2.90 15.94
N ARG A 163 -7.54 2.41 17.17
CA ARG A 163 -7.84 1.03 17.57
C ARG A 163 -9.34 0.76 17.55
N THR A 164 -10.14 1.71 18.05
CA THR A 164 -11.61 1.59 18.08
C THR A 164 -12.19 1.40 16.68
N ASP A 165 -11.78 2.23 15.72
CA ASP A 165 -12.25 2.11 14.34
C ASP A 165 -11.68 0.88 13.63
N SER A 166 -10.41 0.54 13.90
CA SER A 166 -9.79 -0.70 13.42
C SER A 166 -10.59 -1.94 13.85
N SER A 167 -10.98 -2.03 15.13
CA SER A 167 -11.78 -3.16 15.62
C SER A 167 -13.13 -3.29 14.91
N LYS A 168 -13.79 -2.18 14.56
CA LYS A 168 -15.03 -2.20 13.76
C LYS A 168 -14.79 -2.75 12.35
N ILE A 169 -13.70 -2.31 11.70
CA ILE A 169 -13.32 -2.76 10.37
C ILE A 169 -13.00 -4.25 10.37
N MET A 170 -12.15 -4.69 11.30
CA MET A 170 -11.74 -6.09 11.41
C MET A 170 -12.93 -7.01 11.71
N LYS A 171 -13.90 -6.55 12.51
CA LYS A 171 -15.15 -7.28 12.74
C LYS A 171 -15.92 -7.51 11.43
N ILE A 172 -16.07 -6.50 10.58
CA ILE A 172 -16.73 -6.65 9.28
C ILE A 172 -15.98 -7.68 8.42
N ILE A 173 -14.64 -7.56 8.33
CA ILE A 173 -13.81 -8.46 7.52
C ILE A 173 -13.92 -9.91 8.00
N SER A 174 -14.00 -10.13 9.32
CA SER A 174 -14.10 -11.47 9.90
C SER A 174 -15.37 -12.25 9.50
N GLU A 175 -16.43 -11.56 9.04
CA GLU A 175 -17.65 -12.20 8.53
C GLU A 175 -17.46 -12.81 7.13
N TYR A 176 -16.41 -12.41 6.41
CA TYR A 176 -16.07 -12.92 5.07
C TYR A 176 -14.95 -13.94 5.11
N ASP A 177 -14.08 -13.87 6.12
CA ASP A 177 -13.03 -14.85 6.40
C ASP A 177 -12.71 -14.85 7.89
N GLU A 178 -13.05 -15.92 8.60
CA GLU A 178 -12.76 -16.07 10.03
C GLU A 178 -11.24 -16.13 10.33
N ASN A 179 -10.44 -16.52 9.34
CA ASN A 179 -8.98 -16.66 9.43
C ASN A 179 -8.24 -15.49 8.77
N TYR A 180 -8.91 -14.35 8.59
CA TYR A 180 -8.30 -13.15 8.00
C TYR A 180 -6.99 -12.77 8.71
N GLY A 181 -6.03 -12.28 7.93
CA GLY A 181 -4.73 -11.83 8.43
C GLY A 181 -4.66 -10.31 8.54
N SER A 182 -4.72 -9.76 9.75
CA SER A 182 -4.50 -8.33 10.00
C SER A 182 -3.01 -7.94 9.86
N CYS A 183 -2.74 -6.80 9.24
CA CYS A 183 -1.40 -6.24 9.00
C CYS A 183 -1.30 -4.81 9.54
N GLY A 184 -1.53 -4.60 10.84
CA GLY A 184 -1.54 -3.28 11.46
C GLY A 184 -2.96 -2.88 11.87
N LEU A 185 -3.27 -1.58 11.89
CA LEU A 185 -4.62 -1.12 12.24
C LEU A 185 -5.53 -0.94 11.02
N ASP A 186 -4.95 -0.78 9.83
CA ASP A 186 -5.61 -0.33 8.61
C ASP A 186 -5.52 -1.30 7.42
N GLU A 187 -4.75 -2.38 7.54
CA GLU A 187 -4.59 -3.38 6.48
C GLU A 187 -5.03 -4.77 6.94
N ALA A 188 -5.67 -5.52 6.05
CA ALA A 188 -6.00 -6.93 6.26
C ALA A 188 -6.04 -7.72 4.94
N PHE A 189 -5.73 -9.01 5.04
CA PHE A 189 -5.96 -9.99 3.98
C PHE A 189 -7.10 -10.91 4.37
N ALA A 190 -7.98 -11.20 3.42
CA ALA A 190 -9.05 -12.19 3.56
C ALA A 190 -9.01 -13.16 2.39
N ASP A 191 -9.22 -14.44 2.66
CA ASP A 191 -9.44 -15.47 1.65
C ASP A 191 -10.93 -15.66 1.41
N LEU A 192 -11.44 -15.06 0.33
CA LEU A 192 -12.86 -15.06 -0.01
C LEU A 192 -13.31 -16.35 -0.69
N THR A 193 -12.42 -17.32 -0.91
CA THR A 193 -12.72 -18.52 -1.72
C THR A 193 -13.93 -19.28 -1.21
N ASN A 194 -14.01 -19.52 0.10
CA ASN A 194 -15.12 -20.26 0.72
C ASN A 194 -16.38 -19.40 0.78
N HIS A 195 -16.24 -18.14 1.21
CA HIS A 195 -17.36 -17.20 1.28
C HIS A 195 -18.05 -17.05 -0.08
N LEU A 196 -17.31 -16.99 -1.18
CA LEU A 196 -17.88 -16.86 -2.52
C LEU A 196 -18.67 -18.10 -2.98
N GLN A 197 -18.38 -19.30 -2.45
CA GLN A 197 -19.24 -20.47 -2.72
C GLN A 197 -20.55 -20.38 -1.96
N ILE A 198 -20.49 -19.99 -0.67
CA ILE A 198 -21.68 -19.75 0.17
C ILE A 198 -22.52 -18.61 -0.42
N ARG A 199 -21.87 -17.54 -0.88
CA ARG A 199 -22.52 -16.34 -1.41
C ARG A 199 -23.47 -16.63 -2.57
N LYS A 200 -23.15 -17.64 -3.40
CA LYS A 200 -24.02 -18.10 -4.50
C LYS A 200 -25.37 -18.64 -4.02
N THR A 201 -25.47 -19.09 -2.78
CA THR A 201 -26.70 -19.61 -2.19
C THR A 201 -27.44 -18.58 -1.33
N LEU A 202 -26.87 -17.39 -1.13
CA LEU A 202 -27.50 -16.33 -0.33
C LEU A 202 -28.63 -15.64 -1.10
N SER A 203 -29.73 -15.37 -0.39
CA SER A 203 -30.82 -14.55 -0.93
C SER A 203 -30.36 -13.12 -1.20
N GLU A 204 -31.14 -12.37 -1.96
CA GLU A 204 -30.88 -10.93 -2.15
C GLU A 204 -30.97 -10.16 -0.83
N GLU A 205 -31.91 -10.51 0.04
CA GLU A 205 -32.08 -9.89 1.37
C GLU A 205 -30.80 -9.99 2.21
N GLN A 206 -30.14 -11.15 2.20
CA GLN A 206 -28.88 -11.36 2.92
C GLN A 206 -27.69 -10.57 2.35
N ARG A 207 -27.84 -9.97 1.15
CA ARG A 207 -26.84 -9.15 0.46
C ARG A 207 -27.32 -7.71 0.25
N THR A 208 -28.37 -7.31 0.97
CA THR A 208 -28.98 -6.00 0.88
C THR A 208 -28.60 -5.16 2.09
N PHE A 209 -28.10 -3.95 1.85
CA PHE A 209 -27.70 -3.02 2.91
C PHE A 209 -28.30 -1.63 2.67
N PRO A 210 -28.47 -0.80 3.70
CA PRO A 210 -28.85 0.60 3.52
C PRO A 210 -27.85 1.32 2.63
N LYS A 211 -28.32 2.20 1.75
CA LYS A 211 -27.44 3.02 0.90
C LYS A 211 -26.62 4.02 1.74
N GLU A 212 -27.23 4.54 2.79
CA GLU A 212 -26.61 5.45 3.76
C GLU A 212 -27.17 5.13 5.16
N GLU A 213 -26.50 5.62 6.21
CA GLU A 213 -27.01 5.50 7.58
C GLU A 213 -28.41 6.13 7.68
N ASN A 214 -29.35 5.39 8.27
CA ASN A 214 -30.76 5.79 8.42
C ASN A 214 -31.55 5.99 7.09
N SER A 215 -31.04 5.51 5.96
CA SER A 215 -31.75 5.57 4.68
C SER A 215 -32.74 4.41 4.51
N ILE A 216 -33.92 4.72 3.94
CA ILE A 216 -34.90 3.71 3.48
C ILE A 216 -34.45 3.06 2.18
N GLN A 217 -33.64 3.76 1.36
CA GLN A 217 -33.11 3.20 0.13
C GLN A 217 -32.03 2.17 0.45
N THR A 218 -32.12 1.01 -0.19
CA THR A 218 -31.15 -0.07 -0.06
C THR A 218 -30.36 -0.28 -1.35
N ILE A 219 -29.23 -0.96 -1.21
CA ILE A 219 -28.39 -1.45 -2.29
C ILE A 219 -28.23 -2.96 -2.11
N ILE A 220 -28.34 -3.69 -3.22
CA ILE A 220 -28.13 -5.14 -3.27
C ILE A 220 -26.79 -5.38 -3.95
N PHE A 221 -25.89 -6.13 -3.31
CA PHE A 221 -24.60 -6.49 -3.89
C PHE A 221 -24.67 -7.88 -4.52
N GLY A 222 -24.15 -8.04 -5.72
CA GLY A 222 -24.13 -9.30 -6.47
C GLY A 222 -23.29 -10.41 -5.82
N ILE A 223 -23.12 -11.52 -6.55
CA ILE A 223 -22.45 -12.74 -6.05
C ILE A 223 -20.96 -12.86 -6.43
N THR A 224 -20.44 -11.89 -7.18
CA THR A 224 -19.04 -11.91 -7.66
C THR A 224 -18.07 -11.48 -6.55
N ALA A 225 -16.77 -11.75 -6.76
CA ALA A 225 -15.72 -11.26 -5.88
C ALA A 225 -15.71 -9.73 -5.81
N GLU A 226 -15.87 -9.07 -6.95
CA GLU A 226 -15.94 -7.61 -7.06
C GLU A 226 -17.08 -7.02 -6.21
N GLU A 227 -18.29 -7.58 -6.33
CA GLU A 227 -19.47 -7.16 -5.58
C GLU A 227 -19.32 -7.43 -4.08
N THR A 228 -18.73 -8.57 -3.70
CA THR A 228 -18.44 -8.89 -2.29
C THR A 228 -17.49 -7.88 -1.68
N VAL A 229 -16.45 -7.46 -2.40
CA VAL A 229 -15.49 -6.46 -1.91
C VAL A 229 -16.08 -5.05 -1.91
N GLN A 230 -16.95 -4.74 -2.87
CA GLN A 230 -17.70 -3.49 -2.86
C GLN A 230 -18.64 -3.43 -1.64
N GLU A 231 -19.29 -4.53 -1.30
CA GLU A 231 -20.08 -4.69 -0.08
C GLU A 231 -19.23 -4.47 1.18
N ILE A 232 -18.07 -5.12 1.28
CA ILE A 232 -17.14 -4.93 2.42
C ILE A 232 -16.78 -3.45 2.59
N ARG A 233 -16.37 -2.78 1.50
CA ARG A 233 -16.00 -1.35 1.50
C ARG A 233 -17.19 -0.47 1.88
N HIS A 234 -18.38 -0.79 1.37
CA HIS A 234 -19.62 -0.09 1.69
C HIS A 234 -19.96 -0.19 3.17
N ARG A 235 -19.92 -1.41 3.73
CA ARG A 235 -20.18 -1.67 5.15
C ARG A 235 -19.17 -0.97 6.07
N ILE A 236 -17.89 -0.97 5.68
CA ILE A 236 -16.84 -0.20 6.37
C ILE A 236 -17.21 1.28 6.40
N TYR A 237 -17.60 1.84 5.25
CA TYR A 237 -18.00 3.24 5.16
C TYR A 237 -19.24 3.57 5.99
N LEU A 238 -20.29 2.74 5.94
CA LEU A 238 -21.49 2.93 6.77
C LEU A 238 -21.15 2.93 8.27
N THR A 239 -20.25 2.04 8.70
CA THR A 239 -19.93 1.84 10.11
C THR A 239 -18.96 2.89 10.68
N THR A 240 -18.03 3.37 9.85
CA THR A 240 -16.89 4.19 10.32
C THR A 240 -16.85 5.59 9.72
N ARG A 241 -17.58 5.82 8.61
CA ARG A 241 -17.45 6.99 7.73
C ARG A 241 -16.05 7.17 7.14
N LEU A 242 -15.27 6.09 7.06
CA LEU A 242 -13.94 6.04 6.46
C LEU A 242 -13.99 5.19 5.19
N THR A 243 -13.18 5.53 4.20
CA THR A 243 -13.08 4.78 2.95
C THR A 243 -11.90 3.80 2.99
N ALA A 244 -12.06 2.70 2.26
CA ALA A 244 -11.00 1.73 2.04
C ALA A 244 -10.83 1.47 0.54
N SER A 245 -9.60 1.18 0.16
CA SER A 245 -9.27 0.59 -1.13
C SER A 245 -9.00 -0.89 -0.99
N ALA A 246 -9.26 -1.64 -2.06
CA ALA A 246 -9.11 -3.09 -2.03
C ALA A 246 -8.54 -3.67 -3.32
N GLY A 247 -7.81 -4.77 -3.20
CA GLY A 247 -7.27 -5.52 -4.32
C GLY A 247 -7.72 -6.96 -4.28
N ILE A 248 -8.12 -7.51 -5.42
CA ILE A 248 -8.60 -8.89 -5.54
C ILE A 248 -7.68 -9.64 -6.50
N ALA A 249 -7.15 -10.79 -6.08
CA ALA A 249 -6.31 -11.63 -6.93
C ALA A 249 -6.22 -13.08 -6.45
N CYS A 250 -5.58 -13.94 -7.23
CA CYS A 250 -5.38 -15.35 -6.89
C CYS A 250 -4.39 -15.63 -5.74
N ASN A 251 -3.65 -14.61 -5.27
CA ASN A 251 -2.75 -14.73 -4.12
C ASN A 251 -2.60 -13.38 -3.39
N MET A 252 -2.17 -13.45 -2.14
CA MET A 252 -2.01 -12.28 -1.27
C MET A 252 -1.05 -11.22 -1.85
N ARG A 253 0.04 -11.61 -2.52
CA ARG A 253 1.02 -10.66 -3.06
C ARG A 253 0.42 -9.81 -4.17
N LEU A 254 -0.29 -10.44 -5.10
CA LEU A 254 -1.01 -9.75 -6.17
C LEU A 254 -2.16 -8.92 -5.61
N ALA A 255 -2.91 -9.43 -4.63
CA ALA A 255 -3.99 -8.69 -4.00
C ALA A 255 -3.49 -7.39 -3.36
N LYS A 256 -2.36 -7.42 -2.64
CA LYS A 256 -1.74 -6.19 -2.09
C LYS A 256 -1.40 -5.20 -3.19
N LEU A 257 -0.75 -5.65 -4.27
CA LEU A 257 -0.40 -4.79 -5.40
C LEU A 257 -1.65 -4.13 -6.02
N CYS A 258 -2.72 -4.91 -6.19
CA CYS A 258 -3.98 -4.44 -6.75
C CYS A 258 -4.64 -3.37 -5.89
N SER A 259 -4.56 -3.49 -4.55
CA SER A 259 -5.19 -2.55 -3.63
C SER A 259 -4.64 -1.12 -3.72
N ASP A 260 -3.42 -0.96 -4.22
CA ASP A 260 -2.77 0.35 -4.37
C ASP A 260 -3.07 1.03 -5.73
N ILE A 261 -3.67 0.32 -6.70
CA ILE A 261 -3.87 0.83 -8.07
C ILE A 261 -4.92 1.94 -8.12
N ASN A 262 -6.09 1.68 -7.54
CA ASN A 262 -7.24 2.58 -7.56
C ASN A 262 -7.42 3.34 -6.24
N LYS A 263 -6.33 3.62 -5.52
CA LYS A 263 -6.37 4.45 -4.30
C LYS A 263 -6.54 5.94 -4.65
N PRO A 264 -7.34 6.70 -3.88
CA PRO A 264 -8.20 6.29 -2.76
C PRO A 264 -9.59 5.78 -3.18
N ASN A 265 -10.27 5.09 -2.26
CA ASN A 265 -11.66 4.68 -2.33
C ASN A 265 -12.04 3.95 -3.63
N GLY A 266 -11.16 3.07 -4.08
CA GLY A 266 -11.36 2.25 -5.26
C GLY A 266 -10.86 0.83 -5.06
N GLN A 267 -11.27 -0.06 -5.95
CA GLN A 267 -10.85 -1.45 -5.95
C GLN A 267 -10.33 -1.88 -7.32
N TYR A 268 -9.49 -2.91 -7.36
CA TYR A 268 -9.00 -3.51 -8.60
C TYR A 268 -8.97 -5.03 -8.48
N GLN A 269 -9.56 -5.72 -9.46
CA GLN A 269 -9.50 -7.16 -9.59
C GLN A 269 -8.54 -7.56 -10.69
N LEU A 270 -7.54 -8.37 -10.34
CA LEU A 270 -6.71 -9.07 -11.31
C LEU A 270 -7.29 -10.46 -11.54
N GLU A 271 -7.70 -10.73 -12.77
CA GLU A 271 -8.26 -12.02 -13.18
C GLU A 271 -7.25 -13.16 -12.95
N SER A 272 -7.76 -14.31 -12.47
CA SER A 272 -6.99 -15.53 -12.20
C SER A 272 -6.59 -16.28 -13.48
N ASN A 273 -5.95 -15.58 -14.42
CA ASN A 273 -5.46 -16.13 -15.68
C ASN A 273 -3.95 -15.90 -15.81
N VAL A 274 -3.20 -16.94 -16.17
CA VAL A 274 -1.72 -16.89 -16.27
C VAL A 274 -1.24 -15.76 -17.18
N ASN A 275 -1.83 -15.62 -18.37
CA ASN A 275 -1.37 -14.63 -19.35
C ASN A 275 -1.67 -13.20 -18.88
N ILE A 276 -2.83 -12.99 -18.26
CA ILE A 276 -3.21 -11.70 -17.68
C ILE A 276 -2.26 -11.32 -16.55
N ILE A 277 -1.97 -12.27 -15.64
CA ILE A 277 -1.05 -12.07 -14.52
C ILE A 277 0.37 -11.76 -15.02
N LEU A 278 0.87 -12.51 -16.02
CA LEU A 278 2.20 -12.26 -16.58
C LEU A 278 2.29 -10.89 -17.24
N ASN A 279 1.27 -10.48 -18.00
CA ASN A 279 1.21 -9.14 -18.59
C ASN A 279 1.15 -8.04 -17.52
N PHE A 280 0.40 -8.25 -16.45
CA PHE A 280 0.33 -7.35 -15.31
C PHE A 280 1.70 -7.17 -14.63
N ILE A 281 2.40 -8.28 -14.35
CA ILE A 281 3.70 -8.25 -13.68
C ILE A 281 4.79 -7.67 -14.58
N ARG A 282 4.74 -7.91 -15.90
CA ARG A 282 5.78 -7.51 -16.86
C ARG A 282 6.13 -6.03 -16.80
N ASN A 283 5.12 -5.18 -16.58
CA ASN A 283 5.28 -3.72 -16.55
C ASN A 283 5.33 -3.15 -15.13
N LEU A 284 5.31 -4.00 -14.10
CA LEU A 284 5.27 -3.55 -12.71
C LEU A 284 6.67 -3.11 -12.24
N PRO A 285 6.83 -1.88 -11.74
CA PRO A 285 8.09 -1.47 -11.12
C PRO A 285 8.39 -2.38 -9.92
N ILE A 286 9.58 -2.97 -9.89
CA ILE A 286 10.03 -3.88 -8.83
C ILE A 286 9.85 -3.26 -7.43
N ARG A 287 10.00 -1.94 -7.31
CA ARG A 287 9.83 -1.18 -6.06
C ARG A 287 8.42 -1.27 -5.46
N LYS A 288 7.39 -1.56 -6.27
CA LYS A 288 6.00 -1.76 -5.79
C LYS A 288 5.79 -3.12 -5.12
N ILE A 289 6.69 -4.09 -5.31
CA ILE A 289 6.56 -5.42 -4.72
C ILE A 289 6.91 -5.35 -3.22
N LYS A 290 5.96 -5.74 -2.36
CA LYS A 290 6.16 -5.81 -0.90
C LYS A 290 7.36 -6.70 -0.58
N GLY A 291 8.26 -6.18 0.26
CA GLY A 291 9.52 -6.83 0.63
C GLY A 291 10.75 -6.30 -0.11
N ILE A 292 10.58 -5.59 -1.23
CA ILE A 292 11.72 -4.98 -1.95
C ILE A 292 11.91 -3.54 -1.49
N GLY A 293 12.72 -3.37 -0.43
CA GLY A 293 13.11 -2.07 0.14
C GLY A 293 14.07 -1.25 -0.73
N LYS A 294 14.35 0.01 -0.35
CA LYS A 294 15.33 0.87 -1.03
C LYS A 294 16.69 0.21 -1.20
N VAL A 295 17.17 -0.53 -0.19
CA VAL A 295 18.48 -1.22 -0.26
C VAL A 295 18.47 -2.27 -1.35
N VAL A 296 17.49 -3.19 -1.33
CA VAL A 296 17.38 -4.27 -2.33
C VAL A 296 17.20 -3.71 -3.74
N PHE A 297 16.41 -2.64 -3.89
CA PHE A 297 16.19 -1.99 -5.18
C PHE A 297 17.45 -1.31 -5.74
N LEU A 298 18.28 -0.74 -4.86
CA LEU A 298 19.50 -0.04 -5.26
C LEU A 298 20.73 -0.96 -5.34
N SER A 299 20.65 -2.20 -4.84
CA SER A 299 21.78 -3.12 -4.65
C SER A 299 21.86 -4.26 -5.65
#